data_AF-A0A7X0NKI5-F1
#
_entry.id   AF-A0A7X0NKI5-F1
#
_cell.length_a   1.000
_cell.length_b   1.000
_cell.length_c   1.000
_cell.angle_alpha   90.00
_cell.angle_beta   90.00
_cell.angle_gamma   90.00
#
_symmetry.space_group_name_H-M   'P 1'
#
loop_
_entity.id
_entity.type
_entity.pdbx_description
1 polymer ?
#
loop_
_entity_poly.entity_id
_entity_poly.type
_entity_poly.pdbx_seq_one_letter_code
_entity_poly.pdbx_strand_id
1 'polypeptide(L)'
;MMYIVNHSIKYLRYGVVIIGTLFGCVASGASIEDYIPPFNVWLEASNQNSRSASLIYSVALVESGKYTNEKKFVPWPFAIGVGVDKSLGQLTHESIYPETFEEAKHTLTQLLANGYTNIGVGIMQINIRHNKHLVEDPIHLLDPVTNIKAASKVIKQCNKNKSATQMLSCYSHGRYDSKRGAIYANRVFDYEARFAKSFINKHQPSGEISLAELNYFYYNKKPPSNELISKEQTQIVERE
;
A
#
# COMPACT_ATOMS: atom_id res chain seq x y z
N MET A 1 -28.28 -60.25 -25.67
CA MET A 1 -28.41 -61.70 -25.36
C MET A 1 -26.99 -62.22 -25.12
N MET A 2 -26.52 -62.28 -23.87
CA MET A 2 -26.36 -63.54 -23.09
C MET A 2 -25.43 -64.53 -23.82
N TYR A 3 -24.29 -65.01 -23.29
CA TYR A 3 -23.99 -65.58 -21.95
C TYR A 3 -22.50 -66.06 -22.03
N ILE A 4 -21.59 -65.97 -21.06
CA ILE A 4 -21.28 -66.91 -19.95
C ILE A 4 -19.84 -66.53 -19.46
N VAL A 5 -19.63 -66.07 -18.22
CA VAL A 5 -19.24 -66.82 -16.98
C VAL A 5 -17.77 -67.31 -17.03
N ASN A 6 -16.80 -66.71 -16.31
CA ASN A 6 -16.48 -66.78 -14.85
C ASN A 6 -15.46 -67.90 -14.50
N HIS A 7 -14.27 -67.55 -14.00
CA HIS A 7 -13.59 -68.12 -12.79
C HIS A 7 -12.13 -67.61 -12.72
N SER A 8 -11.78 -66.76 -11.76
CA SER A 8 -11.27 -67.11 -10.41
C SER A 8 -9.80 -67.53 -10.43
N ILE A 9 -8.93 -66.74 -9.80
CA ILE A 9 -7.95 -67.18 -8.77
C ILE A 9 -7.50 -65.93 -7.98
N LYS A 10 -7.86 -65.95 -6.69
CA LYS A 10 -7.33 -65.08 -5.63
C LYS A 10 -5.95 -65.60 -5.22
N TYR A 11 -4.97 -64.72 -4.96
CA TYR A 11 -4.01 -64.77 -3.82
C TYR A 11 -3.32 -63.38 -3.76
N LEU A 12 -3.70 -62.49 -2.83
CA LEU A 12 -3.02 -62.22 -1.54
C LEU A 12 -1.49 -62.06 -1.70
N ARG A 13 -0.92 -60.87 -1.44
CA ARG A 13 -0.45 -60.42 -0.10
C ARG A 13 0.62 -59.29 -0.20
N TYR A 14 0.44 -58.25 0.64
CA TYR A 14 1.39 -57.19 1.04
C TYR A 14 1.76 -56.17 -0.08
N GLY A 15 1.56 -54.87 0.03
CA GLY A 15 1.36 -54.02 1.21
C GLY A 15 2.35 -52.86 1.13
N VAL A 16 2.00 -51.79 0.43
CA VAL A 16 2.55 -50.44 0.66
C VAL A 16 1.43 -49.44 0.32
N VAL A 17 0.69 -48.99 1.33
CA VAL A 17 -0.07 -47.74 1.22
C VAL A 17 0.95 -46.63 1.41
N ILE A 18 1.41 -46.02 0.30
CA ILE A 18 2.14 -44.76 0.38
C ILE A 18 1.09 -43.70 0.73
N ILE A 19 0.91 -43.42 2.02
CA ILE A 19 0.27 -42.19 2.46
C ILE A 19 1.26 -41.07 2.16
N GLY A 20 1.24 -40.59 0.93
CA GLY A 20 1.89 -39.34 0.57
C GLY A 20 1.16 -38.21 1.28
N THR A 21 1.62 -37.85 2.48
CA THR A 21 1.28 -36.55 3.05
C THR A 21 1.96 -35.51 2.17
N LEU A 22 1.19 -34.98 1.21
CA LEU A 22 1.53 -33.72 0.56
C LEU A 22 1.57 -32.66 1.68
N PHE A 23 2.77 -32.39 2.18
CA PHE A 23 3.04 -31.18 2.93
C PHE A 23 2.94 -30.04 1.91
N GLY A 24 1.71 -29.55 1.71
CA GLY A 24 1.45 -28.35 0.93
C GLY A 24 2.14 -27.20 1.62
N CYS A 25 3.29 -26.77 1.09
CA CYS A 25 3.86 -25.48 1.43
C CYS A 25 2.87 -24.44 0.91
N VAL A 26 1.98 -23.96 1.78
CA VAL A 26 1.12 -22.82 1.46
C VAL A 26 2.06 -21.63 1.37
N ALA A 27 2.47 -21.29 0.15
CA ALA A 27 3.16 -20.03 -0.10
C ALA A 27 2.22 -18.92 0.36
N SER A 28 2.50 -18.34 1.53
CA SER A 28 1.77 -17.18 2.03
C SER A 28 2.11 -16.03 1.09
N GLY A 29 1.22 -15.72 0.15
CA GLY A 29 1.36 -14.53 -0.68
C GLY A 29 1.44 -13.29 0.23
N ALA A 30 2.26 -12.31 -0.15
CA ALA A 30 2.32 -11.05 0.57
C ALA A 30 0.92 -10.41 0.61
N SER A 31 0.49 -9.97 1.79
CA SER A 31 -0.74 -9.22 1.97
C SER A 31 -0.57 -7.80 1.44
N ILE A 32 -1.67 -7.10 1.14
CA ILE A 32 -1.57 -5.71 0.67
C ILE A 32 -0.98 -4.80 1.75
N GLU A 33 -1.21 -5.14 3.02
CA GLU A 33 -0.67 -4.43 4.18
C GLU A 33 0.86 -4.48 4.26
N ASP A 34 1.49 -5.54 3.73
CA ASP A 34 2.95 -5.68 3.72
C ASP A 34 3.64 -4.63 2.82
N TYR A 35 2.88 -4.00 1.93
CA TYR A 35 3.35 -2.91 1.06
C TYR A 35 3.08 -1.52 1.65
N ILE A 36 2.40 -1.40 2.78
CA ILE A 36 2.22 -0.11 3.47
C ILE A 36 3.57 0.30 4.06
N PRO A 37 4.12 1.48 3.70
CA PRO A 37 5.44 1.87 4.18
C PRO A 37 5.53 1.97 5.70
N PRO A 38 6.70 1.63 6.28
CA PRO A 38 6.94 1.78 7.71
C PRO A 38 6.82 3.24 8.17
N PHE A 39 6.63 3.44 9.48
CA PHE A 39 6.32 4.75 10.08
C PHE A 39 7.32 5.85 9.71
N ASN A 40 8.62 5.53 9.60
CA ASN A 40 9.66 6.50 9.28
C ASN A 40 9.47 7.19 7.92
N VAL A 41 8.86 6.53 6.93
CA VAL A 41 8.58 7.14 5.63
C VAL A 41 7.52 8.25 5.77
N TRP A 42 6.49 8.01 6.59
CA TRP A 42 5.47 8.99 6.92
C TRP A 42 6.03 10.13 7.79
N LEU A 43 6.92 9.80 8.73
CA LEU A 43 7.61 10.78 9.58
C LEU A 43 8.54 11.70 8.76
N GLU A 44 9.26 11.15 7.78
CA GLU A 44 10.10 11.93 6.87
C GLU A 44 9.26 12.94 6.08
N ALA A 45 8.14 12.49 5.50
CA ALA A 45 7.21 13.37 4.79
C ALA A 45 6.58 14.42 5.72
N SER A 46 6.24 14.05 6.96
CA SER A 46 5.77 14.95 8.01
C SER A 46 6.77 16.08 8.28
N ASN A 47 8.04 15.72 8.53
CA ASN A 47 9.11 16.66 8.84
C ASN A 47 9.38 17.62 7.68
N GLN A 48 9.41 17.10 6.45
CA GLN A 48 9.62 17.92 5.24
C GLN A 48 8.52 18.96 5.00
N ASN A 49 7.32 18.72 5.52
CA ASN A 49 6.13 19.55 5.27
C ASN A 49 5.62 20.27 6.51
N SER A 50 6.22 20.06 7.69
CA SER A 50 5.72 20.62 8.96
C SER A 50 4.22 20.32 9.17
N ARG A 51 3.82 19.07 8.85
CA ARG A 51 2.46 18.53 9.01
C ARG A 51 2.54 17.20 9.74
N SER A 52 1.55 16.87 10.57
CA SER A 52 1.56 15.61 11.32
C SER A 52 1.62 14.39 10.37
N ALA A 53 2.33 13.33 10.79
CA ALA A 53 2.35 12.07 10.07
C ALA A 53 0.93 11.46 9.94
N SER A 54 0.06 11.68 10.92
CA SER A 54 -1.35 11.30 10.86
C SER A 54 -2.11 11.99 9.72
N LEU A 55 -1.84 13.28 9.46
CA LEU A 55 -2.46 14.01 8.36
C LEU A 55 -1.93 13.54 7.00
N ILE A 56 -0.64 13.25 6.88
CA ILE A 56 -0.06 12.72 5.64
C ILE A 56 -0.61 11.32 5.35
N TYR A 57 -0.72 10.47 6.36
CA TYR A 57 -1.32 9.15 6.22
C TYR A 57 -2.82 9.22 5.87
N SER A 58 -3.56 10.19 6.43
CA SER A 58 -4.97 10.36 6.07
C SER A 58 -5.20 10.87 4.66
N VAL A 59 -4.26 11.62 4.08
CA VAL A 59 -4.24 11.90 2.63
C VAL A 59 -4.19 10.58 1.85
N ALA A 60 -3.26 9.68 2.18
CA ALA A 60 -3.18 8.36 1.52
C ALA A 60 -4.50 7.58 1.59
N LEU A 61 -5.15 7.59 2.76
CA LEU A 61 -6.44 6.94 2.95
C LEU A 61 -7.56 7.57 2.10
N VAL A 62 -7.56 8.90 1.92
CA VAL A 62 -8.56 9.55 1.06
C VAL A 62 -8.30 9.26 -0.42
N GLU A 63 -7.03 9.19 -0.82
CA GLU A 63 -6.63 8.97 -2.20
C GLU A 63 -6.83 7.52 -2.67
N SER A 64 -6.49 6.54 -1.83
CA SER A 64 -6.44 5.13 -2.23
C SER A 64 -7.06 4.17 -1.23
N GLY A 65 -7.74 4.66 -0.19
CA GLY A 65 -8.25 3.83 0.90
C GLY A 65 -9.22 2.75 0.44
N LYS A 66 -8.95 1.50 0.84
CA LYS A 66 -9.83 0.35 0.62
C LYS A 66 -9.83 -0.55 1.85
N TYR A 67 -10.95 -1.24 2.10
CA TYR A 67 -11.00 -2.28 3.13
C TYR A 67 -10.33 -3.55 2.61
N THR A 68 -9.43 -4.12 3.41
CA THR A 68 -8.89 -5.46 3.20
C THR A 68 -9.90 -6.53 3.60
N ASN A 69 -9.60 -7.80 3.30
CA ASN A 69 -10.46 -8.93 3.67
C ASN A 69 -10.59 -9.06 5.20
N GLU A 70 -9.57 -8.62 5.93
CA GLU A 70 -9.48 -8.54 7.38
C GLU A 70 -10.21 -7.30 7.95
N LYS A 71 -10.97 -6.58 7.11
CA LYS A 71 -11.75 -5.38 7.46
C LYS A 71 -10.90 -4.23 7.99
N LYS A 72 -9.62 -4.17 7.63
CA LYS A 72 -8.77 -3.00 7.91
C LYS A 72 -8.91 -1.99 6.78
N PHE A 73 -9.14 -0.74 7.10
CA PHE A 73 -9.14 0.34 6.10
C PHE A 73 -7.72 0.89 5.95
N VAL A 74 -7.10 0.62 4.80
CA VAL A 74 -5.69 0.94 4.52
C VAL A 74 -5.55 1.64 3.17
N PRO A 75 -4.52 2.48 2.99
CA PRO A 75 -4.27 3.08 1.68
C PRO A 75 -3.73 2.02 0.73
N TRP A 76 -4.33 1.89 -0.46
CA TRP A 76 -4.01 0.85 -1.41
C TRP A 76 -2.77 1.22 -2.23
N PRO A 77 -1.66 0.47 -2.11
CA PRO A 77 -0.35 0.84 -2.66
C PRO A 77 -0.35 0.98 -4.18
N PHE A 78 -1.14 0.14 -4.86
CA PHE A 78 -1.12 -0.02 -6.31
C PHE A 78 -2.32 0.63 -7.01
N ALA A 79 -3.09 1.48 -6.32
CA ALA A 79 -4.29 2.08 -6.89
C ALA A 79 -3.99 2.89 -8.15
N ILE A 80 -4.86 2.77 -9.16
CA ILE A 80 -4.77 3.53 -10.41
C ILE A 80 -6.11 4.24 -10.62
N GLY A 81 -6.09 5.57 -10.61
CA GLY A 81 -7.25 6.42 -10.89
C GLY A 81 -7.19 6.98 -12.31
N VAL A 82 -8.09 6.56 -13.18
CA VAL A 82 -8.21 7.09 -14.54
C VAL A 82 -9.18 8.26 -14.54
N GLY A 83 -8.65 9.47 -14.66
CA GLY A 83 -9.42 10.70 -14.75
C GLY A 83 -10.13 10.88 -16.08
N VAL A 84 -11.20 11.69 -16.06
CA VAL A 84 -11.98 12.03 -17.27
C VAL A 84 -11.07 12.57 -18.36
N ASP A 85 -11.20 12.00 -19.55
CA ASP A 85 -10.56 12.43 -20.78
C ASP A 85 -11.47 12.11 -21.98
N LYS A 86 -12.27 13.11 -22.37
CA LYS A 86 -13.26 12.95 -23.45
C LYS A 86 -12.62 12.65 -24.81
N SER A 87 -11.36 13.03 -25.01
CA SER A 87 -10.66 12.80 -26.28
C SER A 87 -10.34 11.31 -26.50
N LEU A 88 -10.25 10.54 -25.41
CA LEU A 88 -10.01 9.10 -25.40
C LEU A 88 -11.27 8.29 -25.06
N GLY A 89 -12.44 8.93 -25.01
CA GLY A 89 -13.71 8.29 -24.65
C GLY A 89 -13.89 8.02 -23.14
N GLN A 90 -12.99 8.49 -22.27
CA GLN A 90 -13.12 8.36 -20.82
C GLN A 90 -14.07 9.44 -20.26
N LEU A 91 -15.35 9.10 -20.12
CA LEU A 91 -16.40 10.06 -19.73
C LEU A 91 -16.52 10.24 -18.21
N THR A 92 -16.10 9.24 -17.44
CA THR A 92 -16.17 9.21 -15.97
C THR A 92 -14.81 8.96 -15.36
N HIS A 93 -14.65 9.24 -14.07
CA HIS A 93 -13.46 8.78 -13.33
C HIS A 93 -13.62 7.29 -13.01
N GLU A 94 -12.56 6.51 -13.16
CA GLU A 94 -12.52 5.09 -12.82
C GLU A 94 -11.36 4.80 -11.88
N SER A 95 -11.59 3.91 -10.91
CA SER A 95 -10.57 3.50 -9.94
C SER A 95 -10.34 2.01 -10.05
N ILE A 96 -9.08 1.63 -10.23
CA ILE A 96 -8.62 0.25 -10.35
C ILE A 96 -7.74 -0.03 -9.13
N TYR A 97 -7.94 -1.19 -8.49
CA TYR A 97 -7.20 -1.60 -7.29
C TYR A 97 -6.52 -2.96 -7.51
N PRO A 98 -5.44 -3.00 -8.33
CA PRO A 98 -4.65 -4.22 -8.54
C PRO A 98 -4.13 -4.79 -7.23
N GLU A 99 -4.08 -6.12 -7.09
CA GLU A 99 -3.61 -6.78 -5.87
C GLU A 99 -2.10 -6.94 -5.84
N THR A 100 -1.45 -6.87 -7.01
CA THR A 100 0.00 -7.05 -7.15
C THR A 100 0.66 -5.91 -7.92
N PHE A 101 1.96 -5.73 -7.67
CA PHE A 101 2.78 -4.77 -8.41
C PHE A 101 2.79 -5.08 -9.92
N GLU A 102 2.89 -6.36 -10.31
CA GLU A 102 2.94 -6.75 -11.73
C GLU A 102 1.62 -6.50 -12.46
N GLU A 103 0.48 -6.76 -11.80
CA GLU A 103 -0.83 -6.40 -12.34
C GLU A 103 -0.95 -4.88 -12.53
N ALA A 104 -0.57 -4.10 -11.52
CA ALA A 104 -0.61 -2.65 -11.59
C ALA A 104 0.31 -2.08 -12.68
N LYS A 105 1.53 -2.62 -12.77
CA LYS A 105 2.50 -2.27 -13.81
C LYS A 105 1.96 -2.58 -15.19
N HIS A 106 1.36 -3.76 -15.38
CA HIS A 106 0.73 -4.14 -16.64
C HIS A 106 -0.40 -3.16 -17.02
N THR A 107 -1.36 -2.94 -16.11
CA THR A 107 -2.48 -2.01 -16.32
C THR A 107 -2.00 -0.60 -16.64
N LEU A 108 -1.05 -0.07 -15.85
CA LEU A 108 -0.53 1.28 -16.07
C LEU A 108 0.20 1.40 -17.40
N THR A 109 0.99 0.39 -17.79
CA THR A 109 1.68 0.35 -19.09
C THR A 109 0.68 0.38 -20.24
N GLN A 110 -0.41 -0.39 -20.16
CA GLN A 110 -1.46 -0.39 -21.19
C GLN A 110 -2.17 0.95 -21.30
N LEU A 111 -2.52 1.57 -20.18
CA LEU A 111 -3.15 2.90 -20.17
C LEU A 111 -2.24 3.95 -20.84
N LEU A 112 -0.96 3.96 -20.47
CA LEU A 112 0.04 4.88 -21.04
C LEU A 112 0.23 4.64 -22.55
N ALA A 113 0.32 3.38 -22.99
CA ALA A 113 0.44 3.02 -24.39
C ALA A 113 -0.77 3.47 -25.23
N ASN A 114 -1.96 3.50 -24.62
CA ASN A 114 -3.19 4.00 -25.25
C ASN A 114 -3.38 5.53 -25.12
N GLY A 115 -2.36 6.26 -24.65
CA GLY A 115 -2.35 7.72 -24.61
C GLY A 115 -3.01 8.35 -23.38
N TYR A 116 -3.46 7.56 -22.41
CA TYR A 116 -4.02 8.09 -21.17
C TYR A 116 -2.93 8.77 -20.34
N THR A 117 -3.17 10.02 -19.95
CA THR A 117 -2.22 10.80 -19.13
C THR A 117 -2.85 11.37 -17.86
N ASN A 118 -4.18 11.49 -17.80
CA ASN A 118 -4.91 11.92 -16.62
C ASN A 118 -5.01 10.82 -15.55
N ILE A 119 -3.88 10.23 -15.17
CA ILE A 119 -3.85 9.04 -14.32
C ILE A 119 -3.25 9.41 -12.97
N GLY A 120 -3.99 9.19 -11.89
CA GLY A 120 -3.45 9.13 -10.53
C GLY A 120 -2.84 7.76 -10.26
N VAL A 121 -1.60 7.72 -9.77
CA VAL A 121 -0.89 6.45 -9.52
C VAL A 121 -0.54 6.30 -8.05
N GLY A 122 -0.76 5.10 -7.54
CA GLY A 122 -0.26 4.59 -6.27
C GLY A 122 -0.96 5.13 -5.03
N ILE A 123 -0.32 4.88 -3.89
CA ILE A 123 -0.83 5.10 -2.53
C ILE A 123 -1.33 6.54 -2.26
N MET A 124 -0.76 7.54 -2.92
CA MET A 124 -1.13 8.97 -2.81
C MET A 124 -1.72 9.56 -4.10
N GLN A 125 -2.07 8.73 -5.09
CA GLN A 125 -2.68 9.12 -6.37
C GLN A 125 -1.97 10.27 -7.09
N ILE A 126 -0.66 10.17 -7.26
CA ILE A 126 0.13 11.19 -7.95
C ILE A 126 -0.24 11.24 -9.43
N ASN A 127 -0.81 12.37 -9.86
CA ASN A 127 -1.29 12.53 -11.22
C ASN A 127 -0.14 12.73 -12.23
N ILE A 128 -0.03 11.84 -13.22
CA ILE A 128 1.05 11.84 -14.22
C ILE A 128 1.05 13.13 -15.06
N ARG A 129 -0.11 13.55 -15.60
CA ARG A 129 -0.24 14.75 -16.43
C ARG A 129 0.34 15.99 -15.75
N HIS A 130 0.12 16.12 -14.44
CA HIS A 130 0.55 17.30 -13.68
C HIS A 130 1.94 17.15 -13.05
N ASN A 131 2.34 15.92 -12.71
CA ASN A 131 3.52 15.65 -11.88
C ASN A 131 4.57 14.75 -12.53
N LYS A 132 4.55 14.58 -13.86
CA LYS A 132 5.51 13.74 -14.58
C LYS A 132 7.00 14.02 -14.29
N HIS A 133 7.33 15.24 -13.85
CA HIS A 133 8.70 15.66 -13.57
C HIS A 133 9.20 15.16 -12.19
N LEU A 134 8.35 14.55 -11.37
CA LEU A 134 8.73 14.07 -10.04
C LEU A 134 9.46 12.71 -10.06
N VAL A 135 9.33 11.97 -11.17
CA VAL A 135 9.94 10.66 -11.43
C VAL A 135 10.38 10.57 -12.88
N GLU A 136 11.38 9.74 -13.18
CA GLU A 136 11.83 9.51 -14.57
C GLU A 136 10.84 8.63 -15.36
N ASP A 137 10.22 7.67 -14.68
CA ASP A 137 9.23 6.74 -15.23
C ASP A 137 7.98 6.74 -14.33
N PRO A 138 6.76 6.95 -14.86
CA PRO A 138 5.52 6.84 -14.09
C PRO A 138 5.33 5.50 -13.36
N ILE A 139 5.91 4.41 -13.85
CA ILE A 139 5.85 3.09 -13.20
C ILE A 139 6.49 3.13 -11.80
N HIS A 140 7.49 4.01 -11.58
CA HIS A 140 8.09 4.20 -10.25
C HIS A 140 7.10 4.73 -9.20
N LEU A 141 5.96 5.31 -9.61
CA LEU A 141 4.92 5.73 -8.68
C LEU A 141 4.13 4.55 -8.08
N LEU A 142 4.30 3.32 -8.59
CA LEU A 142 3.73 2.11 -7.97
C LEU A 142 4.55 1.63 -6.75
N ASP A 143 5.79 2.10 -6.59
CA ASP A 143 6.56 1.91 -5.36
C ASP A 143 6.02 2.87 -4.27
N PRO A 144 5.44 2.37 -3.17
CA PRO A 144 4.77 3.23 -2.19
C PRO A 144 5.70 4.27 -1.53
N VAL A 145 6.98 3.94 -1.33
CA VAL A 145 7.96 4.87 -0.76
C VAL A 145 8.25 6.01 -1.73
N THR A 146 8.50 5.70 -3.00
CA THR A 146 8.70 6.68 -4.07
C THR A 146 7.46 7.55 -4.24
N ASN A 147 6.27 6.94 -4.18
CA ASN A 147 5.00 7.65 -4.27
C ASN A 147 4.81 8.66 -3.13
N ILE A 148 5.07 8.28 -1.88
CA ILE A 148 5.00 9.20 -0.73
C ILE A 148 6.03 10.33 -0.85
N LYS A 149 7.24 10.03 -1.35
CA LYS A 149 8.26 11.07 -1.60
C LYS A 149 7.83 12.05 -2.69
N ALA A 150 7.18 11.57 -3.75
CA ALA A 150 6.60 12.42 -4.78
C ALA A 150 5.45 13.27 -4.19
N ALA A 151 4.54 12.67 -3.41
CA ALA A 151 3.46 13.36 -2.72
C ALA A 151 3.99 14.45 -1.79
N SER A 152 5.03 14.16 -1.02
CA SER A 152 5.70 15.13 -0.14
C SER A 152 6.16 16.37 -0.90
N LYS A 153 6.68 16.21 -2.13
CA LYS A 153 7.06 17.36 -2.99
C LYS A 153 5.84 18.18 -3.41
N VAL A 154 4.73 17.54 -3.77
CA VAL A 154 3.47 18.24 -4.12
C VAL A 154 2.91 18.98 -2.90
N ILE A 155 2.86 18.33 -1.74
CA ILE A 155 2.42 18.94 -0.48
C ILE A 155 3.29 20.17 -0.17
N LYS A 156 4.61 20.06 -0.28
CA LYS A 156 5.54 21.16 -0.05
C LYS A 156 5.25 22.36 -0.95
N GLN A 157 4.94 22.12 -2.23
CA GLN A 157 4.55 23.17 -3.16
C GLN A 157 3.25 23.87 -2.75
N CYS A 158 2.29 23.12 -2.20
CA CYS A 158 1.00 23.62 -1.73
C CYS A 158 1.03 24.22 -0.30
N ASN A 159 2.03 23.90 0.50
CA ASN A 159 2.04 24.23 1.93
C ASN A 159 2.45 25.68 2.23
N LYS A 160 3.00 26.43 1.25
CA LYS A 160 3.58 27.80 1.31
C LYS A 160 2.88 28.79 2.27
N ASN A 161 3.09 28.61 3.58
CA ASN A 161 2.41 29.29 4.69
C ASN A 161 0.87 29.27 4.57
N LYS A 162 0.31 28.15 4.09
CA LYS A 162 -1.12 27.95 3.91
C LYS A 162 -1.73 27.22 5.11
N SER A 163 -3.03 27.42 5.34
CA SER A 163 -3.76 26.56 6.27
C SER A 163 -3.76 25.12 5.76
N ALA A 164 -3.99 24.14 6.64
CA ALA A 164 -4.09 22.73 6.23
C ALA A 164 -5.18 22.54 5.16
N THR A 165 -6.34 23.19 5.32
CA THR A 165 -7.42 23.18 4.33
C THR A 165 -6.97 23.72 2.97
N GLN A 166 -6.28 24.85 2.94
CA GLN A 166 -5.79 25.43 1.68
C GLN A 166 -4.73 24.52 1.01
N MET A 167 -3.82 23.96 1.80
CA MET A 167 -2.82 23.01 1.31
C MET A 167 -3.50 21.78 0.68
N LEU A 168 -4.48 21.19 1.35
CA LEU A 168 -5.22 20.01 0.86
C LEU A 168 -6.11 20.33 -0.35
N SER A 169 -6.69 21.54 -0.42
CA SER A 169 -7.39 22.02 -1.61
C SER A 169 -6.45 22.14 -2.82
N CYS A 170 -5.24 22.64 -2.60
CA CYS A 170 -4.21 22.71 -3.62
C CYS A 170 -3.73 21.32 -4.04
N TYR A 171 -3.50 20.41 -3.10
CA TYR A 171 -3.06 19.04 -3.39
C TYR A 171 -4.06 18.31 -4.30
N SER A 172 -5.35 18.36 -3.95
CA SER A 172 -6.40 17.61 -4.65
C SER A 172 -6.92 18.28 -5.94
N HIS A 173 -6.91 19.61 -6.02
CA HIS A 173 -7.57 20.35 -7.10
C HIS A 173 -6.68 21.45 -7.73
N GLY A 174 -5.40 21.53 -7.36
CA GLY A 174 -4.45 22.51 -7.90
C GLY A 174 -4.70 23.96 -7.48
N ARG A 175 -5.66 24.22 -6.59
CA ARG A 175 -6.06 25.58 -6.18
C ARG A 175 -6.41 25.68 -4.69
N TYR A 176 -5.91 26.72 -4.03
CA TYR A 176 -6.14 26.95 -2.60
C TYR A 176 -7.62 27.25 -2.25
N ASP A 177 -8.37 27.84 -3.17
CA ASP A 177 -9.75 28.33 -2.99
C ASP A 177 -10.82 27.37 -3.53
N SER A 178 -10.43 26.14 -3.90
CA SER A 178 -11.35 25.15 -4.45
C SER A 178 -12.41 24.73 -3.43
N LYS A 179 -13.70 24.94 -3.74
CA LYS A 179 -14.82 24.43 -2.92
C LYS A 179 -14.79 22.91 -2.79
N ARG A 180 -14.48 22.20 -3.89
CA ARG A 180 -14.32 20.73 -3.88
C ARG A 180 -13.07 20.31 -3.11
N GLY A 181 -12.01 21.11 -3.18
CA GLY A 181 -10.80 20.95 -2.37
C GLY A 181 -11.07 21.07 -0.87
N ALA A 182 -11.93 22.01 -0.46
CA ALA A 182 -12.34 22.14 0.94
C ALA A 182 -13.16 20.93 1.42
N ILE A 183 -14.03 20.37 0.57
CA ILE A 183 -14.75 19.12 0.86
C ILE A 183 -13.76 17.96 1.00
N TYR A 184 -12.77 17.87 0.11
CA TYR A 184 -11.69 16.91 0.21
C TYR A 184 -10.92 17.05 1.52
N ALA A 185 -10.55 18.28 1.92
CA ALA A 185 -9.85 18.53 3.17
C ALA A 185 -10.64 18.06 4.41
N ASN A 186 -11.95 18.30 4.43
CA ASN A 186 -12.82 17.80 5.50
C ASN A 186 -12.81 16.28 5.59
N ARG A 187 -12.77 15.59 4.44
CA ARG A 187 -12.64 14.12 4.41
C ARG A 187 -11.30 13.65 4.96
N VAL A 188 -10.21 14.36 4.64
CA VAL A 188 -8.87 14.06 5.17
C VAL A 188 -8.85 14.20 6.70
N PHE A 189 -9.48 15.24 7.25
CA PHE A 189 -9.60 15.40 8.72
C PHE A 189 -10.48 14.33 9.37
N ASP A 190 -11.59 13.92 8.73
CA ASP A 190 -12.42 12.80 9.19
C ASP A 190 -11.62 11.50 9.25
N TYR A 191 -10.86 11.19 8.20
CA TYR A 191 -10.04 9.98 8.13
C TYR A 191 -8.86 10.03 9.11
N GLU A 192 -8.30 11.21 9.35
CA GLU A 192 -7.29 11.40 10.38
C GLU A 192 -7.83 11.04 11.78
N ALA A 193 -9.02 11.54 12.11
CA ALA A 193 -9.67 11.29 13.39
C ALA A 193 -10.08 9.83 13.58
N ARG A 194 -10.57 9.18 12.52
CA ARG A 194 -11.15 7.82 12.58
C ARG A 194 -10.13 6.69 12.44
N PHE A 195 -9.12 6.87 11.60
CA PHE A 195 -8.25 5.78 11.16
C PHE A 195 -6.77 6.05 11.42
N ALA A 196 -6.29 7.26 11.09
CA ALA A 196 -4.85 7.52 11.09
C ALA A 196 -4.23 7.50 12.48
N LYS A 197 -4.89 8.09 13.50
CA LYS A 197 -4.35 8.11 14.86
C LYS A 197 -4.03 6.73 15.42
N SER A 198 -4.89 5.74 15.15
CA SER A 198 -4.64 4.35 15.56
C SER A 198 -3.42 3.74 14.87
N PHE A 199 -3.29 3.96 13.55
CA PHE A 199 -2.11 3.54 12.79
C PHE A 199 -0.84 4.17 13.36
N ILE A 200 -0.82 5.48 13.59
CA ILE A 200 0.36 6.18 14.12
C ILE A 200 0.70 5.67 15.52
N ASN A 201 -0.26 5.60 16.44
CA ASN A 201 -0.01 5.14 17.81
C ASN A 201 0.55 3.71 17.86
N LYS A 202 0.16 2.84 16.90
CA LYS A 202 0.65 1.47 16.83
C LYS A 202 2.07 1.35 16.27
N HIS A 203 2.45 2.22 15.34
CA HIS A 203 3.71 2.08 14.59
C HIS A 203 4.76 3.13 14.95
N GLN A 204 4.37 4.18 15.68
CA GLN A 204 5.30 5.15 16.25
C GLN A 204 6.00 4.52 17.47
N PRO A 205 7.34 4.53 17.52
CA PRO A 205 8.07 4.10 18.71
C PRO A 205 7.67 4.94 19.94
N SER A 206 7.53 4.30 21.09
CA SER A 206 7.23 4.96 22.37
C SER A 206 8.18 4.45 23.47
N GLY A 207 8.67 5.34 24.33
CA GLY A 207 9.59 5.00 25.43
C GLY A 207 11.07 5.17 25.07
N GLU A 208 11.96 4.60 25.90
CA GLU A 208 13.37 4.43 25.54
C GLU A 208 13.45 3.44 24.37
N ILE A 209 14.07 3.87 23.26
CA ILE A 209 14.17 3.07 22.04
C ILE A 209 15.52 2.36 22.06
N SER A 210 15.50 1.03 21.95
CA SER A 210 16.72 0.23 21.83
C SER A 210 17.47 0.55 20.53
N LEU A 211 18.77 0.25 20.47
CA LEU A 211 19.56 0.43 19.24
C LEU A 211 19.03 -0.44 18.09
N ALA A 212 18.46 -1.61 18.41
CA ALA A 212 17.82 -2.50 17.45
C ALA A 212 16.54 -1.88 16.88
N GLU A 213 15.68 -1.31 17.73
CA GLU A 213 14.49 -0.57 17.28
C GLU A 213 14.86 0.68 16.49
N LEU A 214 15.88 1.44 16.91
CA LEU A 214 16.42 2.56 16.13
C LEU A 214 16.87 2.09 14.74
N ASN A 215 17.60 0.99 14.64
CA ASN A 215 18.02 0.43 13.35
C ASN A 215 16.84 -0.07 12.50
N TYR A 216 15.84 -0.70 13.12
CA TYR A 216 14.63 -1.16 12.44
C TYR A 216 13.79 0.01 11.90
N PHE A 217 13.51 1.01 12.75
CA PHE A 217 12.68 2.14 12.39
C PHE A 217 13.39 3.12 11.47
N TYR A 218 14.69 3.37 11.63
CA TYR A 218 15.36 4.45 10.90
C TYR A 218 16.28 3.98 9.77
N TYR A 219 16.82 2.75 9.82
CA TYR A 219 17.93 2.35 8.93
C TYR A 219 17.65 1.13 8.03
N ASN A 220 16.73 0.22 8.37
CA ASN A 220 16.50 -1.00 7.59
C ASN A 220 15.25 -0.93 6.69
N LYS A 221 15.48 -1.02 5.37
CA LYS A 221 14.44 -1.12 4.32
C LYS A 221 13.85 -2.54 4.14
N LYS A 222 14.17 -3.50 5.02
CA LYS A 222 13.60 -4.86 5.01
C LYS A 222 13.31 -5.32 6.44
N PRO A 223 12.19 -6.03 6.68
CA PRO A 223 11.91 -6.59 8.00
C PRO A 223 12.97 -7.63 8.38
N PRO A 224 13.36 -7.72 9.67
CA PRO A 224 14.24 -8.80 10.12
C PRO A 224 13.51 -10.14 9.98
N SER A 225 14.25 -11.19 9.62
CA SER A 225 13.72 -12.55 9.63
C SER A 225 13.28 -12.92 11.06
N ASN A 226 12.20 -13.70 11.17
CA ASN A 226 11.61 -14.19 12.44
C ASN A 226 12.61 -14.87 13.40
N GLU A 227 13.82 -15.15 12.95
CA GLU A 227 14.90 -15.79 13.72
C GLU A 227 15.66 -14.82 14.65
N LEU A 228 15.57 -13.50 14.43
CA LEU A 228 16.23 -12.49 15.28
C LEU A 228 15.39 -12.12 16.49
N ILE A 229 14.06 -12.07 16.33
CA ILE A 229 13.11 -11.73 17.40
C ILE A 229 13.10 -12.79 18.51
N SER A 230 13.27 -14.06 18.16
CA SER A 230 13.32 -15.15 19.15
C SER A 230 14.63 -15.17 19.95
N LYS A 231 15.76 -14.82 19.34
CA LYS A 231 17.08 -14.86 20.02
C LYS A 231 17.25 -13.75 21.05
N GLU A 232 16.68 -12.56 20.84
CA GLU A 232 16.71 -11.47 21.83
C GLU A 232 15.78 -11.75 23.03
N GLN A 233 14.60 -12.35 22.81
CA GLN A 233 13.70 -12.71 23.90
C GLN A 233 14.28 -13.80 24.81
N THR A 234 15.07 -14.73 24.28
CA THR A 234 15.73 -15.77 25.10
C THR A 234 16.87 -15.19 25.95
N GLN A 235 17.62 -14.21 25.45
CA GLN A 235 18.75 -13.62 26.21
C GLN A 235 18.32 -12.69 27.35
N ILE A 236 17.12 -12.11 27.29
CA ILE A 236 16.59 -11.26 28.36
C ILE A 236 16.08 -12.11 29.53
N VAL A 237 15.51 -13.29 29.25
CA VAL A 237 14.98 -14.21 30.28
C VAL A 237 16.09 -14.96 31.03
N GLU A 238 17.29 -15.11 30.44
CA GLU A 238 18.44 -15.76 31.10
C GLU A 238 19.28 -14.81 31.98
N ARG A 239 18.89 -13.53 32.12
CA ARG A 239 19.59 -12.53 32.94
C ARG A 239 18.75 -11.95 34.08
N GLU A 240 17.74 -12.67 34.53
CA GLU A 240 17.04 -12.46 35.81
C GLU A 240 17.23 -13.69 36.72
#